data_AF-A0A2A5EAK9-F1
#
_entry.id   AF-A0A2A5EAK9-F1
#
_cell.length_a   1.000
_cell.length_b   1.000
_cell.length_c   1.000
_cell.angle_alpha   90.00
_cell.angle_beta   90.00
_cell.angle_gamma   90.00
#
_symmetry.space_group_name_H-M   'P 1'
#
loop_
_entity.id
_entity.type
_entity.pdbx_description
1 polymer ?
#
loop_
_entity_poly.entity_id
_entity_poly.type
_entity_poly.pdbx_seq_one_letter_code
_entity_poly.pdbx_strand_id
1 'polypeptide(L)'
;MEIFKIVTLSLSGLLLLFVGTMRLINPIKTYLKNSGIKLENDVNLLNEMRGVSSVMLLAGVIILMGTFIPEISLTSHSFAILLFLGFAVGRVVSFGLDGKPNSLIIQGLIFELVLGGANAFCIVNTLA
;
A
#
# COMPACT_ATOMS: atom_id res chain seq x y z
N MET A 1 -8.30 -0.90 22.75
CA MET A 1 -7.80 -1.54 21.51
C MET A 1 -8.61 -1.18 20.28
N GLU A 2 -9.94 -1.10 20.38
CA GLU A 2 -10.79 -0.80 19.21
C GLU A 2 -10.46 0.50 18.48
N ILE A 3 -10.23 1.61 19.21
CA ILE A 3 -9.80 2.88 18.59
C ILE A 3 -8.50 2.71 17.78
N PHE A 4 -7.54 1.94 18.31
CA PHE A 4 -6.27 1.70 17.63
C PHE A 4 -6.48 0.94 16.31
N LYS A 5 -7.29 -0.13 16.31
CA LYS A 5 -7.63 -0.89 15.10
C LYS A 5 -8.27 0.00 14.03
N ILE A 6 -9.25 0.81 14.44
CA ILE A 6 -9.95 1.74 13.54
C ILE A 6 -8.97 2.74 12.93
N VAL A 7 -8.11 3.36 13.73
CA VAL A 7 -7.10 4.31 13.25
C VAL A 7 -6.12 3.62 12.29
N THR A 8 -5.64 2.43 12.63
CA THR A 8 -4.71 1.65 11.79
C THR A 8 -5.34 1.32 10.43
N LEU A 9 -6.56 0.79 10.40
CA LEU A 9 -7.29 0.51 9.16
C LEU A 9 -7.61 1.78 8.36
N SER A 10 -8.00 2.86 9.04
CA SER A 10 -8.32 4.13 8.37
C SER A 10 -7.11 4.70 7.66
N LEU A 11 -5.96 4.81 8.33
CA LEU A 11 -4.72 5.32 7.74
C LEU A 11 -4.22 4.43 6.61
N SER A 12 -4.30 3.10 6.81
CA SER A 12 -3.91 2.10 5.83
C SER A 12 -4.74 2.19 4.55
N GLY A 13 -6.07 2.20 4.70
CA GLY A 13 -7.01 2.26 3.59
C GLY A 13 -6.93 3.59 2.84
N LEU A 14 -6.88 4.72 3.56
CA LEU A 14 -6.75 6.04 2.96
C LEU A 14 -5.45 6.22 2.18
N LEU A 15 -4.33 5.71 2.69
CA LEU A 15 -3.05 5.78 1.98
C LEU A 15 -3.10 5.01 0.66
N LEU A 16 -3.61 3.77 0.67
CA LEU A 16 -3.70 2.95 -0.53
C LEU A 16 -4.74 3.48 -1.52
N LEU A 17 -5.87 4.01 -1.05
CA LEU A 17 -6.83 4.73 -1.88
C LEU A 17 -6.17 5.92 -2.57
N PHE A 18 -5.45 6.76 -1.82
CA PHE A 18 -4.80 7.94 -2.35
C PHE A 18 -3.73 7.59 -3.40
N VAL A 19 -2.80 6.69 -3.07
CA VAL A 19 -1.71 6.30 -3.97
C VAL A 19 -2.23 5.53 -5.18
N GLY A 20 -3.15 4.58 -4.97
CA GLY A 20 -3.78 3.81 -6.03
C GLY A 20 -4.53 4.70 -7.02
N THR A 21 -5.33 5.65 -6.52
CA THR A 21 -6.08 6.60 -7.36
C THR A 21 -5.15 7.49 -8.18
N MET A 22 -4.12 8.07 -7.55
CA MET A 22 -3.15 8.92 -8.24
C MET A 22 -2.45 8.19 -9.39
N ARG A 23 -1.99 6.95 -9.15
CA ARG A 23 -1.31 6.14 -10.17
C ARG A 23 -2.27 5.63 -11.25
N LEU A 24 -3.54 5.36 -10.90
CA LEU A 24 -4.55 4.93 -11.86
C LEU A 24 -4.92 6.05 -12.85
N ILE A 25 -5.15 7.27 -12.35
CA ILE A 25 -5.57 8.42 -13.17
C ILE A 25 -4.43 8.90 -14.05
N ASN A 26 -3.24 9.14 -13.47
CA ASN A 26 -2.10 9.66 -14.21
C ASN A 26 -0.79 8.95 -13.79
N PRO A 27 -0.53 7.75 -14.34
CA PRO A 27 0.67 7.00 -14.01
C PRO A 27 1.95 7.76 -14.40
N ILE A 28 2.02 8.34 -15.60
CA ILE A 28 3.23 9.03 -16.11
C ILE A 28 3.69 10.12 -15.13
N LYS A 29 2.80 11.04 -14.75
CA LYS A 29 3.14 12.13 -13.84
C LYS A 29 3.46 11.62 -12.43
N THR A 30 2.73 10.62 -11.96
CA THR A 30 2.87 10.10 -10.59
C THR A 30 4.17 9.33 -10.40
N TYR A 31 4.55 8.47 -11.35
CA TYR A 31 5.82 7.74 -11.31
C TYR A 31 7.03 8.65 -11.48
N LEU A 32 6.93 9.67 -12.34
CA LEU A 32 7.98 10.67 -12.48
C LEU A 32 8.20 11.45 -11.17
N LYS A 33 7.11 11.90 -10.52
CA LYS A 33 7.19 12.67 -9.27
C LYS A 33 7.68 11.83 -8.08
N ASN A 34 7.18 10.59 -7.95
CA ASN A 34 7.41 9.78 -6.75
C ASN A 34 8.65 8.90 -6.87
N SER A 35 8.94 8.38 -8.05
CA SER A 35 10.00 7.40 -8.28
C SER A 35 11.11 7.92 -9.18
N GLY A 36 10.92 9.06 -9.85
CA GLY A 36 11.84 9.53 -10.89
C GLY A 36 11.76 8.71 -12.18
N ILE A 37 10.82 7.76 -12.26
CA ILE A 37 10.67 6.85 -13.39
C ILE A 37 9.93 7.58 -14.51
N LYS A 38 10.61 7.75 -15.65
CA LYS A 38 10.00 8.25 -16.89
C LYS A 38 9.31 7.08 -17.59
N LEU A 39 7.99 7.01 -17.43
CA LEU A 39 7.18 6.05 -18.19
C LEU A 39 6.99 6.55 -19.62
N GLU A 40 7.17 5.66 -20.58
CA GLU A 40 6.81 5.92 -21.97
C GLU A 40 5.29 6.01 -22.10
N ASN A 41 4.82 6.80 -23.08
CA ASN A 41 3.38 6.90 -23.38
C ASN A 41 2.93 5.74 -24.27
N ASP A 42 3.25 4.51 -23.84
CA ASP A 42 2.90 3.27 -24.52
C ASP A 42 1.63 2.66 -23.92
N VAL A 43 0.70 2.23 -24.78
CA VAL A 43 -0.62 1.74 -24.34
C VAL A 43 -0.49 0.49 -23.47
N ASN A 44 0.44 -0.42 -23.78
CA ASN A 44 0.60 -1.66 -23.02
C ASN A 44 1.22 -1.37 -21.65
N LEU A 45 2.28 -0.56 -21.61
CA LEU A 45 2.91 -0.11 -20.37
C LEU A 45 1.91 0.58 -19.44
N LEU A 46 1.08 1.49 -19.98
CA LEU A 46 0.08 2.19 -19.18
C LEU A 46 -1.02 1.25 -18.66
N ASN A 47 -1.38 0.20 -19.40
CA ASN A 47 -2.31 -0.82 -18.92
C ASN A 47 -1.72 -1.61 -17.75
N GLU A 48 -0.47 -2.04 -17.83
CA GLU A 48 0.22 -2.74 -16.73
C GLU A 48 0.27 -1.87 -15.46
N MET A 49 0.67 -0.60 -15.60
CA MET A 49 0.77 0.32 -14.46
C MET A 49 -0.60 0.60 -13.83
N ARG A 50 -1.64 0.80 -14.65
CA ARG A 50 -3.01 1.01 -14.17
C ARG A 50 -3.61 -0.24 -13.54
N GLY A 51 -3.32 -1.42 -14.08
CA GLY A 51 -3.74 -2.71 -13.54
C GLY A 51 -3.28 -2.86 -12.08
N VAL A 52 -1.98 -2.75 -11.83
CA VAL A 52 -1.43 -2.83 -10.47
C VAL A 52 -1.98 -1.71 -9.56
N SER A 53 -2.14 -0.51 -10.09
CA SER A 53 -2.69 0.63 -9.32
C SER A 53 -4.14 0.41 -8.90
N SER A 54 -4.94 -0.25 -9.74
CA SER A 54 -6.33 -0.59 -9.43
C SER A 54 -6.43 -1.61 -8.28
N VAL A 55 -5.51 -2.59 -8.24
CA VAL A 55 -5.41 -3.55 -7.12
C VAL A 55 -5.11 -2.82 -5.82
N MET A 56 -4.17 -1.87 -5.83
CA MET A 56 -3.88 -1.06 -4.64
C MET A 56 -5.10 -0.23 -4.19
N LEU A 57 -5.80 0.39 -5.13
CA LEU A 57 -7.00 1.18 -4.85
C LEU A 57 -8.09 0.32 -4.21
N LEU A 58 -8.44 -0.82 -4.83
CA LEU A 58 -9.51 -1.69 -4.36
C LEU A 58 -9.14 -2.36 -3.03
N ALA A 59 -7.87 -2.72 -2.82
CA ALA A 59 -7.40 -3.15 -1.52
C ALA A 59 -7.58 -2.04 -0.47
N GLY A 60 -7.28 -0.78 -0.82
CA GLY A 60 -7.55 0.37 0.05
C GLY A 60 -9.02 0.51 0.43
N VAL A 61 -9.94 0.28 -0.51
CA VAL A 61 -11.40 0.23 -0.24
C VAL A 61 -11.72 -0.86 0.77
N ILE A 62 -11.27 -2.10 0.54
CA ILE A 62 -11.52 -3.25 1.43
C ILE A 62 -10.97 -2.99 2.83
N ILE A 63 -9.76 -2.43 2.92
CA ILE A 63 -9.13 -2.09 4.20
C ILE A 63 -9.93 -1.02 4.94
N LEU A 64 -10.37 0.03 4.23
CA LEU A 64 -11.16 1.10 4.83
C LEU A 64 -12.55 0.61 5.27
N MET A 65 -13.20 -0.27 4.51
CA MET A 65 -14.50 -0.84 4.91
C MET A 65 -14.44 -1.58 6.25
N GLY A 66 -13.31 -2.22 6.59
CA GLY A 66 -13.10 -2.88 7.88
C GLY A 66 -13.09 -1.95 9.10
N THR A 67 -13.06 -0.62 8.88
CA THR A 67 -13.27 0.37 9.95
C THR A 67 -14.74 0.49 10.36
N PHE A 68 -15.67 0.21 9.44
CA PHE A 68 -17.11 0.40 9.61
C PHE A 68 -17.87 -0.91 9.75
N ILE A 69 -17.34 -1.99 9.18
CA ILE A 69 -17.97 -3.32 9.10
C ILE A 69 -17.14 -4.30 9.95
N PRO A 70 -17.54 -4.58 11.20
CA PRO A 70 -16.77 -5.43 12.12
C PRO A 70 -16.49 -6.83 11.57
N GLU A 71 -17.42 -7.39 10.80
CA GLU A 71 -17.36 -8.77 10.27
C GLU A 71 -16.20 -8.99 9.31
N ILE A 72 -15.73 -7.94 8.63
CA ILE A 72 -14.59 -8.01 7.70
C ILE A 72 -13.31 -7.42 8.27
N SER A 73 -13.33 -6.91 9.51
CA SER A 73 -12.18 -6.21 10.11
C SER A 73 -10.90 -7.05 10.12
N LEU A 74 -11.01 -8.35 10.46
CA LEU A 74 -9.89 -9.29 10.42
C LEU A 74 -9.34 -9.47 8.99
N THR A 75 -10.23 -9.58 8.00
CA THR A 75 -9.87 -9.67 6.58
C THR A 75 -9.19 -8.38 6.11
N SER A 76 -9.69 -7.21 6.50
CA SER A 76 -9.11 -5.90 6.18
C SER A 76 -7.69 -5.77 6.73
N HIS A 77 -7.44 -6.17 7.98
CA HIS A 77 -6.08 -6.20 8.51
C HIS A 77 -5.17 -7.16 7.73
N SER A 78 -5.68 -8.34 7.34
CA SER A 78 -4.92 -9.32 6.56
C SER A 78 -4.50 -8.77 5.19
N PHE A 79 -5.42 -8.07 4.51
CA PHE A 79 -5.13 -7.39 3.24
C PHE A 79 -4.10 -6.27 3.40
N ALA A 80 -4.19 -5.48 4.47
CA ALA A 80 -3.22 -4.43 4.76
C ALA A 80 -1.81 -5.01 4.99
N ILE A 81 -1.70 -6.11 5.76
CA ILE A 81 -0.43 -6.81 5.97
C ILE A 81 0.13 -7.31 4.65
N LEU A 82 -0.69 -8.00 3.85
CA LEU A 82 -0.28 -8.56 2.56
C LEU A 82 0.32 -7.48 1.66
N LEU A 83 -0.36 -6.34 1.51
CA LEU A 83 0.14 -5.29 0.63
C LEU A 83 1.33 -4.53 1.21
N PHE A 84 1.25 -4.06 2.45
CA PHE A 84 2.32 -3.24 3.01
C PHE A 84 3.60 -4.05 3.26
N LEU A 85 3.51 -5.22 3.90
CA LEU A 85 4.69 -6.05 4.11
C LEU A 85 5.15 -6.72 2.80
N GLY A 86 4.25 -7.03 1.87
CA GLY A 86 4.61 -7.51 0.54
C GLY A 86 5.47 -6.49 -0.23
N PHE A 87 5.06 -5.21 -0.25
CA PHE A 87 5.89 -4.14 -0.82
C PHE A 87 7.20 -3.96 -0.05
N ALA A 88 7.16 -3.97 1.29
CA ALA A 88 8.36 -3.81 2.10
C ALA A 88 9.39 -4.91 1.81
N VAL A 89 8.96 -6.17 1.73
CA VAL A 89 9.82 -7.32 1.36
C VAL A 89 10.41 -7.10 -0.03
N GLY A 90 9.60 -6.76 -1.03
CA GLY A 90 10.08 -6.49 -2.38
C GLY A 90 11.13 -5.37 -2.41
N ARG A 91 10.92 -4.28 -1.67
CA ARG A 91 11.87 -3.17 -1.58
C ARG A 91 13.16 -3.55 -0.86
N VAL A 92 13.09 -4.32 0.22
CA VAL A 92 14.29 -4.75 0.96
C VAL A 92 15.14 -5.68 0.08
N VAL A 93 14.50 -6.59 -0.65
CA VAL A 93 15.19 -7.44 -1.65
C VAL A 93 15.84 -6.56 -2.71
N SER A 94 15.11 -5.61 -3.30
CA SER A 94 15.67 -4.68 -4.29
C SER A 94 16.77 -3.76 -3.75
N PHE A 95 16.75 -3.37 -2.47
CA PHE A 95 17.87 -2.62 -1.89
C PHE A 95 19.16 -3.42 -1.93
N GLY A 96 19.07 -4.73 -1.64
CA GLY A 96 20.22 -5.63 -1.66
C GLY A 96 20.70 -5.96 -3.06
N LEU A 97 19.78 -6.18 -4.00
CA LEU A 97 20.10 -6.62 -5.36
C LEU A 97 20.34 -5.48 -6.35
N ASP A 98 19.51 -4.45 -6.31
CA ASP A 98 19.46 -3.36 -7.30
C ASP A 98 20.07 -2.04 -6.75
N GLY A 99 20.28 -1.96 -5.43
CA GLY A 99 20.88 -0.82 -4.75
C GLY A 99 19.87 0.17 -4.15
N LYS A 100 20.39 1.26 -3.58
CA LYS A 100 19.59 2.24 -2.84
C LYS A 100 18.75 3.13 -3.78
N PRO A 101 17.42 3.20 -3.62
CA PRO A 101 16.55 4.05 -4.42
C PRO A 101 16.48 5.48 -3.86
N ASN A 102 15.65 6.31 -4.49
CA ASN A 102 15.43 7.70 -4.09
C ASN A 102 14.76 7.83 -2.70
N SER A 103 14.78 9.04 -2.16
CA SER A 103 14.26 9.36 -0.82
C SER A 103 12.76 9.10 -0.65
N LEU A 104 11.94 9.31 -1.69
CA LEU A 104 10.51 9.09 -1.64
C LEU A 104 10.16 7.59 -1.60
N ILE A 105 10.94 6.75 -2.28
CA ILE A 105 10.82 5.30 -2.19
C ILE A 105 11.22 4.81 -0.79
N ILE A 106 12.30 5.35 -0.21
CA ILE A 106 12.69 5.05 1.17
C ILE A 106 11.58 5.47 2.15
N GLN A 107 10.98 6.64 1.95
CA GLN A 107 9.85 7.09 2.76
C GLN A 107 8.65 6.14 2.62
N GLY A 108 8.37 5.67 1.40
CA GLY A 108 7.37 4.63 1.14
C GLY A 108 7.64 3.35 1.93
N LEU A 109 8.88 2.87 1.94
CA LEU A 109 9.29 1.70 2.73
C LEU A 109 9.02 1.88 4.23
N ILE A 110 9.28 3.08 4.77
CA ILE A 110 9.00 3.37 6.18
C ILE A 110 7.50 3.27 6.46
N PHE A 111 6.65 3.87 5.61
CA PHE A 111 5.20 3.75 5.76
C PHE A 111 4.72 2.31 5.63
N GLU A 112 5.27 1.55 4.68
CA GLU A 112 4.98 0.13 4.48
C GLU A 112 5.30 -0.69 5.74
N LEU A 113 6.47 -0.49 6.35
CA LEU A 113 6.84 -1.20 7.59
C LEU A 113 5.99 -0.78 8.79
N VAL A 114 5.73 0.52 8.97
CA VAL A 114 4.96 1.03 10.11
C VAL A 114 3.51 0.57 10.03
N LEU A 115 2.84 0.74 8.87
CA LEU A 115 1.44 0.36 8.71
C LEU A 115 1.29 -1.16 8.65
N GLY A 116 2.18 -1.86 7.96
CA GLY A 116 2.19 -3.32 7.93
C GLY A 116 2.37 -3.94 9.32
N GLY A 117 3.34 -3.43 10.09
CA GLY A 117 3.57 -3.85 11.47
C GLY A 117 2.41 -3.53 12.41
N ALA A 118 1.79 -2.35 12.27
CA ALA A 118 0.62 -1.98 13.06
C ALA A 118 -0.58 -2.90 12.79
N ASN A 119 -0.82 -3.27 11.52
CA ASN A 119 -1.89 -4.22 11.19
C ASN A 119 -1.56 -5.64 11.68
N ALA A 120 -0.32 -6.09 11.57
CA ALA A 120 0.12 -7.37 12.12
C ALA A 120 -0.10 -7.44 13.63
N PHE A 121 0.26 -6.38 14.35
CA PHE A 121 0.00 -6.26 15.78
C PHE A 121 -1.51 -6.32 16.10
N CYS A 122 -2.36 -5.65 15.31
CA CYS A 122 -3.81 -5.70 15.50
C CYS A 122 -4.38 -7.11 15.34
N ILE A 123 -3.90 -7.90 14.37
CA ILE A 123 -4.32 -9.30 14.20
C ILE A 123 -3.88 -10.15 15.39
N VAL A 124 -2.59 -10.12 15.74
CA VAL A 124 -2.04 -10.94 16.83
C VAL A 124 -2.81 -10.67 18.13
N ASN A 125 -3.09 -9.41 18.42
CA ASN A 125 -3.82 -8.99 19.61
C ASN A 125 -5.35 -9.24 19.55
N THR A 126 -5.87 -9.67 18.40
CA THR A 126 -7.27 -10.10 18.27
C THR A 126 -7.41 -11.62 18.36
N LEU A 127 -6.34 -12.37 18.06
CA LEU A 127 -6.31 -13.83 18.07
C LEU A 127 -5.73 -14.43 19.36
N ALA A 128 -4.93 -13.67 20.10
CA ALA A 128 -4.37 -14.04 21.41
C ALA A 128 -5.36 -13.73 22.55
#